data_AF-A0A5C7UJV3-F1
#
_entry.id   AF-A0A5C7UJV3-F1
#
_cell.length_a   1.000
_cell.length_b   1.000
_cell.length_c   1.000
_cell.angle_alpha   90.00
_cell.angle_beta   90.00
_cell.angle_gamma   90.00
#
_symmetry.space_group_name_H-M   'P 1'
#
loop_
_entity.id
_entity.type
_entity.pdbx_description
1 polymer ?
#
loop_
_entity_poly.entity_id
_entity_poly.type
_entity_poly.pdbx_seq_one_letter_code
_entity_poly.pdbx_strand_id
1 'polypeptide(L)' 'MTAFLNAAFKALRIIGRIIIFIFLVLLALGNTQEISFQLIPGLVWELPLILILFIAFALGILLTLLSGISLARFKKSRS' A
#
# COMPACT_ATOMS: atom_id res chain seq x y z
N MET A 1 20.54 -0.05 28.98
CA MET A 1 20.86 -0.25 27.54
C MET A 1 19.62 -0.56 26.69
N THR A 2 18.66 -1.35 27.18
CA THR A 2 17.40 -1.69 26.46
C THR A 2 16.46 -0.50 26.22
N ALA A 3 16.35 0.44 27.17
CA ALA A 3 15.49 1.61 27.02
C ALA A 3 15.91 2.52 25.85
N PHE A 4 17.22 2.75 25.68
CA PHE A 4 17.77 3.53 24.57
C PHE A 4 17.50 2.85 23.22
N LEU A 5 17.76 1.54 23.11
CA LEU A 5 17.48 0.77 21.90
C LEU A 5 15.99 0.80 21.52
N ASN A 6 15.10 0.66 22.50
CA ASN A 6 13.65 0.73 22.28
C ASN A 6 13.20 2.11 21.77
N ALA A 7 13.78 3.19 22.31
CA ALA A 7 13.53 4.54 21.82
C ALA A 7 14.03 4.71 20.37
N ALA A 8 15.23 4.21 20.06
CA ALA A 8 15.78 4.22 18.70
C ALA A 8 14.88 3.46 17.70
N PHE A 9 14.37 2.27 18.06
CA PHE A 9 13.44 1.53 17.20
C PHE A 9 12.10 2.24 17.02
N LYS A 10 11.58 2.89 18.06
CA LYS A 10 10.37 3.73 17.93
C LYS A 10 10.62 4.90 16.98
N ALA A 11 11.74 5.60 17.14
CA ALA A 11 12.11 6.71 16.27
C ALA A 11 12.27 6.25 14.81
N LEU A 12 12.99 5.15 14.58
CA LEU A 12 13.15 4.56 13.25
C LEU A 12 11.81 4.23 12.59
N ARG A 13 10.88 3.65 13.36
CA ARG A 13 9.53 3.36 12.86
C ARG A 13 8.76 4.63 12.48
N ILE A 14 8.85 5.69 13.27
CA ILE A 14 8.18 6.96 12.99
C ILE A 14 8.80 7.62 11.76
N ILE A 15 10.13 7.69 11.70
CA ILE A 15 10.87 8.25 10.55
C ILE A 15 10.50 7.50 9.28
N GLY A 16 10.51 6.16 9.30
CA GLY A 16 10.09 5.35 8.16
C GLY A 16 8.66 5.66 7.70
N ARG A 17 7.70 5.83 8.63
CA ARG A 17 6.33 6.22 8.30
C ARG A 17 6.25 7.61 7.65
N ILE A 18 7.01 8.58 8.16
CA ILE A 18 7.07 9.92 7.61
C ILE A 18 7.65 9.89 6.19
N ILE A 19 8.74 9.16 5.97
CA ILE A 19 9.36 9.00 4.65
C ILE A 19 8.37 8.41 3.65
N ILE A 20 7.69 7.32 4.02
CA ILE A 20 6.68 6.69 3.18
C ILE A 20 5.54 7.67 2.88
N PHE A 21 5.06 8.41 3.88
CA PHE A 21 4.01 9.41 3.70
C PHE A 21 4.42 10.51 2.71
N ILE A 22 5.60 11.11 2.91
CA ILE A 22 6.13 12.14 2.01
C ILE A 22 6.26 11.59 0.59
N PHE A 23 6.81 10.38 0.43
CA PHE A 23 6.92 9.73 -0.86
C PHE A 23 5.56 9.58 -1.56
N LEU A 24 4.54 9.08 -0.84
CA LEU A 24 3.18 8.95 -1.39
C LEU A 24 2.57 10.31 -1.76
N VAL A 25 2.79 11.34 -0.95
CA VAL A 25 2.33 12.72 -1.25
C VAL A 25 2.99 13.26 -2.50
N LEU A 26 4.32 13.11 -2.64
CA LEU A 26 5.05 13.56 -3.82
C LEU A 26 4.60 12.81 -5.08
N LEU A 27 4.39 11.49 -4.98
CA LEU A 27 3.78 10.69 -6.04
C LEU A 27 2.41 11.25 -6.44
N ALA A 28 1.58 11.60 -5.46
CA ALA A 28 0.26 12.18 -5.70
C ALA A 28 0.34 13.50 -6.44
N LEU A 29 1.14 14.44 -5.95
CA LEU A 29 1.31 15.75 -6.54
C LEU A 29 1.83 15.67 -7.98
N GLY A 30 2.78 14.77 -8.23
CA GLY A 30 3.37 14.56 -9.55
C GLY A 30 2.51 13.76 -10.54
N ASN A 31 1.42 13.13 -10.10
CA ASN A 31 0.60 12.23 -10.92
C ASN A 31 -0.91 12.55 -10.87
N THR A 32 -1.23 13.84 -10.93
CA THR A 32 -2.61 14.35 -10.93
C THR A 32 -3.26 14.40 -12.32
N GLN A 33 -2.53 14.07 -13.39
CA GLN A 33 -3.07 14.03 -14.74
C GLN A 33 -4.25 13.06 -14.84
N GLU A 34 -5.32 13.54 -15.46
CA GLU A 34 -6.49 12.72 -15.80
C GLU A 34 -6.11 11.72 -16.89
N ILE A 35 -6.51 10.46 -16.70
CA ILE A 35 -6.38 9.43 -17.71
C ILE A 35 -7.72 8.80 -18.03
N SER A 36 -7.94 8.50 -19.31
CA SER A 36 -9.11 7.76 -19.78
C SER A 36 -8.81 6.27 -19.81
N PHE A 37 -9.68 5.44 -19.23
CA PHE A 37 -9.59 3.99 -19.35
C PHE A 37 -10.98 3.35 -19.45
N GLN A 38 -11.04 2.17 -20.07
CA GLN A 38 -12.26 1.38 -20.21
C GLN A 38 -12.11 0.06 -19.46
N LEU A 39 -12.66 0.01 -18.25
CA LEU A 39 -12.75 -1.21 -17.45
C LEU A 39 -13.98 -2.05 -17.82
N ILE A 40 -15.04 -1.39 -18.31
CA ILE A 40 -16.27 -2.02 -18.79
C ILE A 40 -16.44 -1.58 -20.26
N PRO A 41 -16.68 -2.51 -21.21
CA PRO A 41 -16.86 -2.16 -22.61
C PRO A 41 -17.94 -1.08 -22.80
N GLY A 42 -17.59 0.00 -23.51
CA GLY A 42 -18.51 1.11 -23.77
C GLY A 42 -18.63 2.15 -22.66
N LEU A 43 -17.98 1.94 -21.49
CA LEU A 43 -17.92 2.92 -20.41
C LEU A 43 -16.49 3.45 -20.23
N VAL A 44 -16.31 4.74 -20.52
CA VAL A 44 -15.04 5.45 -20.33
C VAL A 44 -15.03 6.07 -18.93
N TRP A 45 -13.98 5.78 -18.18
CA TRP A 45 -13.70 6.38 -16.88
C TRP A 45 -12.57 7.38 -17.04
N GLU A 46 -12.73 8.55 -16.43
CA GLU A 46 -11.71 9.59 -16.35
C GLU A 46 -11.39 9.81 -14.87
N LEU A 47 -10.18 9.39 -14.47
CA LEU A 47 -9.69 9.56 -13.10
C LEU A 47 -8.21 9.97 -13.13
N PRO A 48 -7.73 10.70 -12.10
CA PRO A 48 -6.31 10.98 -11.92
C PRO A 48 -5.49 9.69 -11.85
N LEU A 49 -4.35 9.66 -12.54
CA LEU A 49 -3.45 8.50 -12.57
C LEU A 49 -3.10 8.01 -11.16
N ILE A 50 -2.83 8.92 -10.23
CA ILE A 50 -2.49 8.56 -8.86
C ILE A 50 -3.57 7.69 -8.19
N LEU A 51 -4.86 7.95 -8.43
CA LEU A 51 -5.93 7.17 -7.79
C LEU A 51 -5.87 5.71 -8.24
N ILE A 52 -5.59 5.47 -9.52
CA ILE A 52 -5.49 4.13 -10.08
C ILE A 52 -4.26 3.41 -9.52
N LEU A 53 -3.11 4.08 -9.47
CA LEU A 53 -1.89 3.54 -8.86
C LEU A 53 -2.10 3.20 -7.39
N PHE A 54 -2.81 4.07 -6.65
CA PHE A 54 -3.12 3.84 -5.25
C PHE A 54 -4.04 2.63 -5.04
N ILE A 55 -5.10 2.50 -5.84
CA ILE A 55 -6.00 1.34 -5.80
C ILE A 55 -5.24 0.04 -6.11
N ALA A 56 -4.42 0.03 -7.17
CA ALA A 56 -3.61 -1.13 -7.52
C ALA A 56 -2.65 -1.54 -6.39
N PHE A 57 -1.98 -0.56 -5.78
CA PHE A 57 -1.10 -0.78 -4.62
C PHE A 57 -1.86 -1.36 -3.41
N ALA A 58 -3.01 -0.77 -3.05
CA ALA A 58 -3.83 -1.23 -1.95
C ALA A 58 -4.35 -2.67 -2.18
N LEU A 59 -4.80 -2.98 -3.40
CA LEU A 59 -5.21 -4.32 -3.79
C LEU A 59 -4.06 -5.33 -3.67
N GLY A 60 -2.84 -4.96 -4.11
CA GLY A 60 -1.65 -5.80 -3.96
C GLY A 60 -1.38 -6.16 -2.49
N ILE A 61 -1.42 -5.16 -1.59
CA ILE A 61 -1.27 -5.37 -0.14
C ILE A 61 -2.36 -6.32 0.38
N LEU A 62 -3.63 -6.05 0.04
CA LEU A 62 -4.76 -6.87 0.48
C LEU A 62 -4.59 -8.33 0.05
N LEU A 63 -4.20 -8.57 -1.21
CA LEU A 63 -3.95 -9.91 -1.74
C LEU A 63 -2.80 -10.61 -1.01
N THR A 64 -1.69 -9.92 -0.72
CA THR A 64 -0.58 -10.48 0.06
C THR A 64 -1.01 -10.86 1.47
N LEU A 65 -1.78 -10.00 2.15
CA LEU A 65 -2.30 -10.28 3.49
C LEU A 65 -3.25 -11.48 3.51
N LEU A 66 -4.16 -11.56 2.54
CA LEU A 66 -5.07 -12.69 2.38
C LEU A 66 -4.33 -14.01 2.10
N SER A 67 -3.28 -13.96 1.28
CA SER A 67 -2.42 -15.11 1.00
C SER A 67 -1.71 -15.63 2.26
N GLY A 68 -1.15 -14.72 3.07
CA GLY A 68 -0.51 -15.08 4.34
C GLY A 68 -1.47 -15.74 5.34
N ILE A 69 -2.71 -15.24 5.42
CA ILE A 69 -3.76 -15.80 6.29
C ILE A 69 -4.20 -17.20 5.82
N SER A 70 -4.32 -17.41 4.51
CA SER A 70 -4.64 -18.70 3.91
C SER A 70 -3.58 -19.74 4.28
N LEU A 71 -2.31 -19.44 4.06
CA LEU A 71 -1.21 -20.35 4.33
C LEU A 71 -1.09 -20.70 5.83
N ALA A 72 -1.28 -19.72 6.71
CA ALA A 72 -1.29 -19.93 8.15
C ALA A 72 -2.45 -20.84 8.61
N ARG A 73 -3.65 -20.68 8.02
CA ARG A 73 -4.80 -21.56 8.31
C ARG A 73 -4.60 -22.98 7.80
N PHE A 74 -4.10 -23.17 6.58
CA PHE A 74 -3.82 -24.50 6.02
C PHE A 74 -2.80 -25.29 6.86
N LYS A 75 -1.75 -24.62 7.37
CA LYS A 75 -0.75 -25.28 8.23
C LYS A 75 -1.35 -25.72 9.57
N LYS A 76 -2.29 -24.96 10.14
CA LYS A 76 -2.95 -25.28 11.41
C LYS A 76 -3.98 -26.42 11.29
N SER A 77 -4.58 -26.62 10.12
CA SER A 77 -5.56 -27.71 9.87
C SER A 77 -4.92 -29.07 9.61
N ARG A 78 -3.60 -29.14 9.39
CA ARG A 78 -2.83 -30.37 9.14
C ARG A 78 -1.99 -30.85 10.35
N SER A 79 -2.08 -30.12 11.47
CA SER A 79 -1.52 -30.47 12.78
C SER A 79 -2.63 -30.99 13.68
#